data_AF-A0A4S3MS68-F1
#
_entry.id   AF-A0A4S3MS68-F1
#
_cell.length_a   1.000
_cell.length_b   1.000
_cell.length_c   1.000
_cell.angle_alpha   90.00
_cell.angle_beta   90.00
_cell.angle_gamma   90.00
#
_symmetry.space_group_name_H-M   'P 1'
#
loop_
_entity.id
_entity.type
_entity.pdbx_description
1 polymer ?
#
loop_
_entity_poly.entity_id
_entity_poly.type
_entity_poly.pdbx_seq_one_letter_code
_entity_poly.pdbx_strand_id
1 'polypeptide(L)'
;MRIWHLCAAIFAALFVPLMAAAQDVSLTSRDGALTLDGTLMGFDGEFYRIETRYGLLTVDAQGVICTGPGCPDLTAPLAVIRIVGDQGAGRALVPSLFRAFAAERGLEVAETAEAGGFRLELTEPAEGRTLARISFAPLSPDRARAELMAARAELILSPHPEPGLGERTIALDALVPVVATDNPLPAIATADLARVLAGDVTNWAELGGPDMPVVVHALDQAAAFQQALDTRLGRPVRAEVRHGDTATLAQAVARDPYGVAMIGRAEAAEARVLPLTDSCGFPLLPDALSVKAEDYPLALPIRFLTPRRRLPLMAREFLDFLSMPAAQAAIAAAGYVDRAPERRPMTADGLRLINAVRGVGEDVALADLKALVEMMAGADRLSLTFRFTDGSSTLDGPSRDNLADLARMLEAGLFTGEDMLLVGFSDGSGDARANRDLSRARADAVLQALSGLVEDLPEGQEMPRVAAFGETSPMACDTTAGGRRINRRVEVWLRPHGG
;
A
#
# COMPACT_ATOMS: atom_id res chain seq x y z
N MET A 1 6.86 22.04 74.15
CA MET A 1 6.86 21.36 72.85
C MET A 1 7.31 22.36 71.77
N ARG A 2 8.45 22.06 71.12
CA ARG A 2 8.91 22.45 69.76
C ARG A 2 9.08 23.97 69.43
N ILE A 3 10.31 24.49 69.26
CA ILE A 3 11.20 24.42 68.05
C ILE A 3 10.61 25.30 66.92
N TRP A 4 11.27 26.20 66.17
CA TRP A 4 12.62 26.80 66.07
C TRP A 4 12.52 27.71 64.80
N HIS A 5 13.25 28.84 64.79
CA HIS A 5 14.11 29.27 63.67
C HIS A 5 13.63 29.82 62.30
N LEU A 6 14.19 31.02 62.05
CA LEU A 6 15.02 31.47 60.91
C LEU A 6 14.42 32.17 59.67
N CYS A 7 14.79 33.45 59.57
CA CYS A 7 15.53 34.10 58.47
C CYS A 7 15.02 33.91 57.03
N ALA A 8 14.33 34.93 56.52
CA ALA A 8 14.14 35.14 55.10
C ALA A 8 15.44 35.68 54.47
N ALA A 9 16.20 34.81 53.80
CA ALA A 9 17.31 35.20 52.93
C ALA A 9 16.76 35.61 51.55
N ILE A 10 16.95 36.88 51.17
CA ILE A 10 16.66 37.40 49.85
C ILE A 10 17.77 36.90 48.91
N PHE A 11 17.46 35.87 48.10
CA PHE A 11 18.33 35.37 47.05
C PHE A 11 18.05 36.18 45.78
N ALA A 12 18.85 37.21 45.53
CA ALA A 12 18.87 37.90 44.25
C ALA A 12 19.56 36.99 43.23
N ALA A 13 18.76 36.23 42.48
CA ALA A 13 19.24 35.46 41.34
C ALA A 13 19.69 36.44 40.24
N LEU A 14 21.01 36.59 40.07
CA LEU A 14 21.61 37.18 38.88
C LEU A 14 21.25 36.30 37.67
N PHE A 15 20.22 36.68 36.93
CA PHE A 15 20.02 36.21 35.57
C PHE A 15 21.13 36.79 34.69
N VAL A 16 22.17 36.01 34.45
CA VAL A 16 23.07 36.26 33.31
C VAL A 16 22.32 35.78 32.08
N PRO A 17 21.93 36.66 31.14
CA PRO A 17 21.37 36.21 29.88
C PRO A 17 22.49 35.49 29.11
N LEU A 18 22.36 34.18 28.90
CA LEU A 18 23.10 33.53 27.83
C LEU A 18 22.61 34.17 26.53
N MET A 19 23.40 35.09 25.98
CA MET A 19 23.23 35.48 24.59
C MET A 19 23.47 34.23 23.76
N ALA A 20 22.43 33.73 23.09
CA ALA A 20 22.58 32.78 22.01
C ALA A 20 23.47 33.46 20.96
N ALA A 21 24.72 33.00 20.85
CA ALA A 21 25.63 33.53 19.85
C ALA A 21 25.06 33.18 18.47
N ALA A 22 24.84 34.20 17.64
CA ALA A 22 24.77 34.01 16.20
C ALA A 22 26.06 33.30 15.79
N GLN A 23 25.96 32.08 15.25
CA GLN A 23 27.13 31.28 14.90
C GLN A 23 27.44 31.47 13.42
N ASP A 24 28.55 32.16 13.15
CA ASP A 24 29.01 32.44 11.80
C ASP A 24 29.46 31.16 11.08
N VAL A 25 29.17 31.10 9.79
CA VAL A 25 29.54 30.01 8.87
C VAL A 25 30.04 30.57 7.55
N SER A 26 30.97 29.86 6.94
CA SER A 26 31.50 30.11 5.61
C SER A 26 31.29 28.88 4.75
N LEU A 27 30.48 29.01 3.69
CA LEU A 27 30.22 27.96 2.71
C LEU A 27 31.09 28.21 1.49
N THR A 28 32.10 27.36 1.28
CA THR A 28 33.00 27.46 0.12
C THR A 28 32.67 26.39 -0.89
N SER A 29 32.49 26.73 -2.17
CA SER A 29 32.29 25.75 -3.23
C SER A 29 33.46 24.76 -3.30
N ARG A 30 33.21 23.50 -3.68
CA ARG A 30 34.27 22.47 -3.68
C ARG A 30 35.43 22.76 -4.64
N ASP A 31 35.19 23.54 -5.69
CA ASP A 31 36.21 24.03 -6.61
C ASP A 31 36.95 25.28 -6.08
N GLY A 32 36.55 25.80 -4.93
CA GLY A 32 37.12 26.99 -4.28
C GLY A 32 36.80 28.31 -4.96
N ALA A 33 35.95 28.31 -5.99
CA ALA A 33 35.67 29.49 -6.81
C ALA A 33 34.74 30.51 -6.12
N LEU A 34 33.92 30.06 -5.17
CA LEU A 34 32.89 30.87 -4.52
C LEU A 34 32.89 30.63 -3.01
N THR A 35 32.88 31.70 -2.22
CA THR A 35 32.70 31.64 -0.76
C THR A 35 31.53 32.52 -0.35
N LEU A 36 30.63 31.96 0.47
CA LEU A 36 29.47 32.63 1.01
C LEU A 36 29.58 32.66 2.53
N ASP A 37 29.77 33.86 3.08
CA ASP A 37 29.83 34.09 4.52
C ASP A 37 28.48 34.59 5.05
N GLY A 38 28.07 34.08 6.21
CA GLY A 38 26.83 34.47 6.86
C GLY A 38 26.60 33.79 8.19
N THR A 39 25.43 34.00 8.77
CA THR A 39 25.02 33.32 10.00
C THR A 39 24.13 32.13 9.65
N LEU A 40 24.39 30.97 10.24
CA LEU A 40 23.57 29.78 9.98
C LEU A 40 22.18 29.93 10.61
N MET A 41 21.14 29.90 9.79
CA MET A 41 19.74 29.93 10.21
C MET A 41 19.17 28.51 10.39
N GLY A 42 19.72 27.52 9.69
CA GLY A 42 19.36 26.11 9.86
C GLY A 42 20.03 25.18 8.83
N PHE A 43 20.06 23.89 9.15
CA PHE A 43 20.54 22.82 8.27
C PHE A 43 19.61 21.62 8.37
N ASP A 44 19.19 21.06 7.23
CA ASP A 44 18.22 19.96 7.18
C ASP A 44 18.81 18.61 6.69
N GLY A 45 20.14 18.52 6.66
CA GLY A 45 20.87 17.34 6.17
C GLY A 45 21.24 17.42 4.68
N GLU A 46 20.64 18.34 3.92
CA GLU A 46 20.88 18.49 2.48
C GLU A 46 21.11 19.94 2.09
N PHE A 47 20.47 20.91 2.76
CA PHE A 47 20.62 22.33 2.48
C PHE A 47 20.98 23.14 3.71
N TYR A 48 21.95 24.04 3.54
CA TYR A 48 22.25 25.13 4.47
C TYR A 48 21.33 26.31 4.20
N ARG A 49 20.67 26.83 5.23
CA ARG A 49 20.02 28.15 5.21
C ARG A 49 20.90 29.13 5.95
N ILE A 50 21.45 30.11 5.23
CA ILE A 50 22.34 31.12 5.80
C ILE A 50 21.78 32.53 5.55
N GLU A 51 21.86 33.38 6.56
CA GLU A 51 21.61 34.82 6.40
C GLU A 51 22.92 35.49 6.00
N THR A 52 22.96 36.05 4.80
CA THR A 52 24.15 36.73 4.26
C THR A 52 23.88 38.23 4.11
N ARG A 53 24.92 39.00 3.78
CA ARG A 53 24.77 40.42 3.38
C ARG A 53 23.85 40.64 2.17
N TYR A 54 23.57 39.60 1.39
CA TYR A 54 22.68 39.64 0.22
C TYR A 54 21.26 39.15 0.53
N GLY A 55 20.98 38.83 1.80
CA GLY A 55 19.73 38.24 2.24
C GLY A 55 19.86 36.75 2.54
N LEU A 56 18.71 36.09 2.71
CA LEU A 56 18.62 34.67 3.03
C LEU A 56 18.94 33.81 1.81
N LEU A 57 19.91 32.92 1.92
CA LEU A 57 20.31 31.99 0.87
C LEU A 57 20.09 30.54 1.35
N THR A 58 19.64 29.68 0.44
CA THR A 58 19.57 28.23 0.65
C THR A 58 20.57 27.57 -0.30
N VAL A 59 21.53 26.83 0.25
CA VAL A 59 22.69 26.31 -0.48
C VAL A 59 22.75 24.79 -0.28
N ASP A 60 22.93 24.05 -1.36
CA ASP A 60 23.09 22.59 -1.32
C ASP A 60 24.40 22.21 -0.63
N ALA A 61 24.31 21.35 0.38
CA ALA A 61 25.44 20.91 1.19
C ALA A 61 26.39 19.97 0.43
N GLN A 62 25.95 19.31 -0.64
CA GLN A 62 26.84 18.51 -1.47
C GLN A 62 27.82 19.39 -2.26
N GLY A 63 27.41 20.62 -2.63
CA GLY A 63 28.19 21.54 -3.46
C GLY A 63 29.24 22.37 -2.71
N VAL A 64 29.17 22.40 -1.37
CA VAL A 64 29.99 23.30 -0.55
C VAL A 64 30.65 22.60 0.63
N ILE A 65 31.73 23.18 1.12
CA ILE A 65 32.40 22.81 2.37
C ILE A 65 32.05 23.90 3.38
N CYS A 66 31.40 23.52 4.47
CA CYS A 66 31.10 24.42 5.57
C CYS A 66 32.30 24.50 6.50
N THR A 67 32.78 25.72 6.76
CA THR A 67 33.78 26.01 7.80
C THR A 67 33.29 27.10 8.75
N GLY A 68 33.61 26.96 10.03
CA GLY A 68 33.20 27.91 11.07
C GLY A 68 32.53 27.25 12.28
N PRO A 69 32.40 27.98 13.40
CA PRO A 69 31.85 27.45 14.65
C PRO A 69 30.36 27.11 14.55
N GLY A 70 29.64 27.68 13.58
CA GLY A 70 28.24 27.35 13.31
C GLY A 70 28.03 26.16 12.39
N CYS A 71 29.09 25.57 11.83
CA CYS A 71 28.91 24.47 10.90
C CYS A 71 28.42 23.23 11.65
N PRO A 72 27.30 22.63 11.22
CA PRO A 72 26.81 21.40 11.81
C PRO A 72 27.83 20.30 11.55
N ASP A 73 27.99 19.42 12.53
CA ASP A 73 28.77 18.20 12.37
C ASP A 73 28.21 17.44 11.15
N LEU A 74 29.06 17.19 10.15
CA LEU A 74 28.68 16.53 8.89
C LEU A 74 28.35 15.05 9.10
N THR A 75 28.57 14.53 10.31
CA THR A 75 27.94 13.31 10.76
C THR A 75 26.43 13.53 10.80
N ALA A 76 25.71 12.96 9.80
CA ALA A 76 24.26 13.04 9.74
C ALA A 76 23.66 12.79 11.13
N PRO A 77 22.87 13.74 11.68
CA PRO A 77 22.36 13.65 13.03
C PRO A 77 21.51 12.38 13.15
N LEU A 78 21.48 11.80 14.36
CA LEU A 78 20.68 10.62 14.66
C LEU A 78 19.24 10.80 14.13
N ALA A 79 18.86 10.02 13.13
CA ALA A 79 17.54 10.12 12.54
C ALA A 79 16.52 9.48 13.49
N VAL A 80 15.63 10.28 14.07
CA VAL A 80 14.52 9.77 14.89
C VAL A 80 13.28 9.70 14.00
N ILE A 81 12.76 8.48 13.81
CA ILE A 81 11.60 8.22 12.96
C ILE A 81 10.53 7.54 13.80
N ARG A 82 9.46 8.26 14.11
CA ARG A 82 8.31 7.73 14.84
C ARG A 82 7.17 7.42 13.87
N ILE A 83 6.80 6.15 13.85
CA ILE A 83 5.71 5.60 13.05
C ILE A 83 4.57 5.24 13.99
N VAL A 84 3.34 5.59 13.61
CA VAL A 84 2.13 5.25 14.36
C VAL A 84 1.06 4.69 13.44
N GLY A 85 0.04 4.04 13.98
CA GLY A 85 -1.14 3.65 13.19
C GLY A 85 -1.57 2.22 13.42
N ASP A 86 -1.86 1.50 12.33
CA ASP A 86 -2.44 0.15 12.38
C ASP A 86 -1.52 -0.87 13.07
N GLN A 87 -2.06 -1.57 14.07
CA GLN A 87 -1.30 -2.49 14.92
C GLN A 87 -0.82 -3.72 14.16
N GLY A 88 -1.70 -4.33 13.36
CA GLY A 88 -1.45 -5.56 12.63
C GLY A 88 -0.38 -5.38 11.58
N ALA A 89 -0.63 -4.47 10.65
CA ALA A 89 0.31 -4.10 9.60
C ALA A 89 1.62 -3.54 10.18
N GLY A 90 1.55 -2.74 11.24
CA GLY A 90 2.73 -2.11 11.83
C GLY A 90 3.68 -3.11 12.47
N ARG A 91 3.16 -4.12 13.17
CA ARG A 91 3.99 -5.18 13.76
C ARG A 91 4.59 -6.12 12.72
N ALA A 92 3.87 -6.40 11.64
CA ALA A 92 4.35 -7.30 10.60
C ALA A 92 5.34 -6.63 9.63
N LEU A 93 5.01 -5.44 9.12
CA LEU A 93 5.73 -4.83 8.01
C LEU A 93 6.93 -3.99 8.46
N VAL A 94 6.78 -3.16 9.49
CA VAL A 94 7.80 -2.16 9.82
C VAL A 94 9.14 -2.79 10.22
N PRO A 95 9.21 -3.79 11.13
CA PRO A 95 10.49 -4.45 11.43
C PRO A 95 11.09 -5.15 10.22
N SER A 96 10.27 -5.86 9.44
CA SER A 96 10.72 -6.59 8.24
C SER A 96 11.36 -5.64 7.22
N LEU A 97 10.67 -4.53 6.93
CA LEU A 97 11.13 -3.51 5.98
C LEU A 97 12.40 -2.81 6.44
N PHE A 98 12.52 -2.44 7.72
CA PHE A 98 13.74 -1.80 8.22
C PHE A 98 14.94 -2.76 8.29
N ARG A 99 14.72 -4.06 8.54
CA ARG A 99 15.79 -5.07 8.42
C ARG A 99 16.28 -5.21 6.99
N ALA A 100 15.36 -5.24 6.01
CA ALA A 100 15.74 -5.28 4.60
C ALA A 100 16.45 -3.99 4.16
N PHE A 101 15.97 -2.82 4.58
CA PHE A 101 16.60 -1.53 4.32
C PHE A 101 18.01 -1.44 4.92
N ALA A 102 18.19 -1.94 6.14
CA ALA A 102 19.49 -1.99 6.79
C ALA A 102 20.47 -2.93 6.07
N ALA A 103 19.99 -4.10 5.65
CA ALA A 103 20.80 -5.08 4.92
C ALA A 103 21.34 -4.49 3.59
N GLU A 104 20.51 -3.79 2.81
CA GLU A 104 20.93 -3.09 1.58
C GLU A 104 22.00 -2.01 1.82
N ARG A 105 22.08 -1.49 3.05
CA ARG A 105 23.00 -0.40 3.43
C ARG A 105 24.16 -0.89 4.30
N GLY A 106 24.28 -2.20 4.51
CA GLY A 106 25.32 -2.78 5.38
C GLY A 106 25.21 -2.35 6.85
N LEU A 107 24.01 -2.05 7.33
CA LEU A 107 23.73 -1.64 8.71
C LEU A 107 23.24 -2.83 9.56
N GLU A 108 23.54 -2.78 10.85
CA GLU A 108 22.99 -3.70 11.84
C GLU A 108 21.68 -3.16 12.42
N VAL A 109 20.76 -4.07 12.77
CA VAL A 109 19.47 -3.73 13.38
C VAL A 109 19.34 -4.40 14.74
N ALA A 110 19.12 -3.59 15.77
CA ALA A 110 18.71 -4.07 17.08
C ALA A 110 17.23 -3.73 17.32
N GLU A 111 16.42 -4.72 17.70
CA GLU A 111 15.01 -4.52 18.06
C GLU A 111 14.81 -4.64 19.56
N THR A 112 14.06 -3.71 20.13
CA THR A 112 13.64 -3.71 21.53
C THR A 112 12.13 -3.59 21.59
N ALA A 113 11.46 -4.53 22.26
CA ALA A 113 10.02 -4.47 22.50
C ALA A 113 9.69 -3.31 23.45
N GLU A 114 8.59 -2.61 23.18
CA GLU A 114 8.05 -1.56 24.04
C GLU A 114 6.58 -1.84 24.37
N ALA A 115 6.01 -1.13 25.35
CA ALA A 115 4.59 -1.28 25.68
C ALA A 115 3.71 -0.95 24.46
N GLY A 116 3.08 -1.99 23.89
CA GLY A 116 2.21 -1.89 22.72
C GLY A 116 2.92 -1.85 21.37
N GLY A 117 4.24 -1.60 21.32
CA GLY A 117 5.00 -1.36 20.10
C GLY A 117 6.43 -1.87 20.18
N PHE A 118 7.35 -1.22 19.48
CA PHE A 118 8.77 -1.58 19.47
C PHE A 118 9.64 -0.40 19.04
N ARG A 119 10.94 -0.56 19.24
CA ARG A 119 11.99 0.34 18.77
C ARG A 119 13.05 -0.45 18.02
N LEU A 120 13.52 0.11 16.91
CA LEU A 120 14.65 -0.37 16.12
C LEU A 120 15.77 0.66 16.19
N GLU A 121 17.00 0.19 16.32
CA GLU A 121 18.20 1.01 16.19
C GLU A 121 19.04 0.50 15.02
N LEU A 122 19.35 1.38 14.07
CA LEU A 122 20.22 1.09 12.93
C LEU A 122 21.62 1.60 13.24
N THR A 123 22.60 0.70 13.20
CA THR A 123 23.98 0.98 13.60
C THR A 123 24.94 0.67 12.48
N GLU A 124 25.93 1.54 12.28
CA GLU A 124 27.06 1.30 11.40
C GLU A 124 28.07 0.36 12.08
N PRO A 125 28.38 -0.82 11.51
CA PRO A 125 29.22 -1.82 12.18
C PRO A 125 30.66 -1.37 12.41
N ALA A 126 31.21 -0.54 11.52
CA ALA A 126 32.62 -0.12 11.57
C ALA A 126 32.94 0.77 12.78
N GLU A 127 32.06 1.72 13.10
CA GLU A 127 32.26 2.68 14.18
C GLU A 127 31.35 2.41 15.40
N GLY A 128 30.39 1.48 15.28
CA GLY A 128 29.37 1.22 16.30
C GLY A 128 28.41 2.40 16.50
N ARG A 129 28.34 3.31 15.53
CA ARG A 129 27.55 4.55 15.61
C ARG A 129 26.11 4.28 15.20
N THR A 130 25.16 4.66 16.06
CA THR A 130 23.73 4.61 15.73
C THR A 130 23.37 5.75 14.77
N LEU A 131 22.85 5.39 13.60
CA LEU A 131 22.45 6.33 12.55
C LEU A 131 20.96 6.67 12.61
N ALA A 132 20.12 5.73 13.05
CA ALA A 132 18.69 5.94 13.16
C ALA A 132 18.07 5.21 14.35
N ARG A 133 17.05 5.83 14.94
CA ARG A 133 16.14 5.20 15.91
C ARG A 133 14.73 5.28 15.35
N ILE A 134 14.14 4.11 15.12
CA ILE A 134 12.78 3.98 14.62
C ILE A 134 11.91 3.48 15.77
N SER A 135 10.78 4.11 16.01
CA SER A 135 9.79 3.60 16.98
C SER A 135 8.45 3.40 16.30
N PHE A 136 7.75 2.34 16.67
CA PHE A 136 6.37 2.09 16.26
C PHE A 136 5.45 2.02 17.48
N ALA A 137 4.28 2.66 17.40
CA ALA A 137 3.22 2.49 18.38
C ALA A 137 1.83 2.43 17.71
N PRO A 138 0.97 1.46 18.08
CA PRO A 138 -0.38 1.38 17.55
C PRO A 138 -1.22 2.55 18.06
N LEU A 139 -1.94 3.23 17.17
CA LEU A 139 -2.84 4.34 17.50
C LEU A 139 -4.08 4.30 16.61
N SER A 140 -5.23 4.73 17.15
CA SER A 140 -6.43 4.97 16.34
C SER A 140 -6.20 6.08 15.31
N PRO A 141 -6.95 6.12 14.19
CA PRO A 141 -6.74 7.09 13.12
C PRO A 141 -6.71 8.56 13.61
N ASP A 142 -7.68 8.96 14.43
CA ASP A 142 -7.74 10.33 14.99
C ASP A 142 -6.50 10.69 15.81
N ARG A 143 -6.02 9.75 16.64
CA ARG A 143 -4.84 9.97 17.48
C ARG A 143 -3.57 9.97 16.64
N ALA A 144 -3.44 9.05 15.68
CA ALA A 144 -2.32 9.01 14.76
C ALA A 144 -2.21 10.31 13.96
N ARG A 145 -3.35 10.82 13.46
CA ARG A 145 -3.43 12.12 12.78
C ARG A 145 -2.99 13.26 13.70
N ALA A 146 -3.46 13.28 14.95
CA ALA A 146 -3.06 14.31 15.91
C ALA A 146 -1.55 14.30 16.20
N GLU A 147 -0.92 13.12 16.32
CA GLU A 147 0.53 12.99 16.48
C GLU A 147 1.30 13.51 15.27
N LEU A 148 0.86 13.16 14.05
CA LEU A 148 1.48 13.62 12.82
C LEU A 148 1.38 15.14 12.65
N MET A 149 0.20 15.72 12.90
CA MET A 149 -0.06 17.17 12.79
C MET A 149 0.72 17.97 13.84
N ALA A 150 0.92 17.41 15.02
CA ALA A 150 1.72 18.02 16.07
C ALA A 150 3.23 17.78 15.91
N ALA A 151 3.67 17.22 14.78
CA ALA A 151 5.06 16.86 14.50
C ALA A 151 5.70 15.95 15.56
N ARG A 152 4.90 15.08 16.19
CA ARG A 152 5.34 14.03 17.13
C ARG A 152 5.44 12.65 16.47
N ALA A 153 5.09 12.55 15.19
CA ALA A 153 5.32 11.38 14.35
C ALA A 153 5.75 11.83 12.95
N GLU A 154 6.51 10.98 12.27
CA GLU A 154 7.00 11.18 10.91
C GLU A 154 6.04 10.54 9.90
N LEU A 155 5.48 9.38 10.23
CA LEU A 155 4.66 8.57 9.33
C LEU A 155 3.46 7.97 10.08
N ILE A 156 2.34 7.83 9.38
CA ILE A 156 1.23 6.98 9.82
C ILE A 156 1.16 5.77 8.91
N LEU A 157 1.11 4.55 9.45
CA LEU A 157 0.78 3.36 8.69
C LEU A 157 -0.73 3.11 8.77
N SER A 158 -1.43 3.12 7.63
CA SER A 158 -2.88 3.05 7.59
C SER A 158 -3.42 2.24 6.41
N PRO A 159 -4.49 1.45 6.61
CA PRO A 159 -5.28 0.87 5.52
C PRO A 159 -6.26 1.87 4.89
N HIS A 160 -6.50 3.02 5.52
CA HIS A 160 -7.44 4.06 5.09
C HIS A 160 -6.70 5.32 4.60
N PRO A 161 -7.10 5.94 3.47
CA PRO A 161 -6.56 7.22 3.02
C PRO A 161 -7.01 8.36 3.95
N GLU A 162 -6.21 9.42 4.04
CA GLU A 162 -6.50 10.57 4.90
C GLU A 162 -6.42 11.88 4.12
N PRO A 163 -7.54 12.61 3.95
CA PRO A 163 -7.54 13.87 3.23
C PRO A 163 -6.51 14.87 3.80
N GLY A 164 -5.77 15.50 2.89
CA GLY A 164 -4.78 16.53 3.20
C GLY A 164 -3.36 16.01 3.46
N LEU A 165 -3.16 14.70 3.56
CA LEU A 165 -1.86 14.06 3.70
C LEU A 165 -1.34 13.53 2.37
N GLY A 166 -0.02 13.41 2.25
CA GLY A 166 0.58 12.64 1.16
C GLY A 166 0.44 11.15 1.46
N GLU A 167 0.26 10.32 0.45
CA GLU A 167 0.11 8.87 0.62
C GLU A 167 1.09 8.11 -0.28
N ARG A 168 1.61 6.99 0.24
CA ARG A 168 2.40 6.04 -0.54
C ARG A 168 1.96 4.63 -0.17
N THR A 169 1.33 3.94 -1.12
CA THR A 169 0.96 2.52 -0.96
C THR A 169 2.22 1.67 -0.89
N ILE A 170 2.36 0.87 0.17
CA ILE A 170 3.56 0.07 0.41
C ILE A 170 3.30 -1.41 0.16
N ALA A 171 2.10 -1.88 0.46
CA ALA A 171 1.69 -3.25 0.33
C ALA A 171 0.18 -3.31 0.06
N LEU A 172 -0.31 -4.47 -0.33
CA LEU A 172 -1.72 -4.79 -0.41
C LEU A 172 -2.02 -5.93 0.57
N ASP A 173 -3.26 -6.02 1.01
CA ASP A 173 -3.84 -7.20 1.64
C ASP A 173 -5.21 -7.48 1.01
N ALA A 174 -5.88 -8.53 1.46
CA ALA A 174 -7.25 -8.83 1.08
C ALA A 174 -8.12 -8.91 2.33
N LEU A 175 -9.23 -8.15 2.36
CA LEU A 175 -10.26 -8.35 3.37
C LEU A 175 -10.98 -9.66 3.06
N VAL A 176 -10.96 -10.61 3.98
CA VAL A 176 -11.55 -11.93 3.80
C VAL A 176 -12.48 -12.26 4.96
N PRO A 177 -13.61 -12.96 4.71
CA PRO A 177 -14.37 -13.53 5.78
C PRO A 177 -13.62 -14.75 6.33
N VAL A 178 -13.56 -14.84 7.65
CA VAL A 178 -13.00 -15.98 8.36
C VAL A 178 -14.07 -16.63 9.22
N VAL A 179 -14.00 -17.95 9.32
CA VAL A 179 -14.90 -18.80 10.10
C VAL A 179 -14.10 -19.84 10.89
N ALA A 180 -14.79 -20.58 11.75
CA ALA A 180 -14.24 -21.75 12.41
C ALA A 180 -13.58 -22.73 11.44
N THR A 181 -12.54 -23.43 11.90
CA THR A 181 -11.80 -24.40 11.08
C THR A 181 -12.67 -25.56 10.56
N ASP A 182 -13.70 -25.93 11.31
CA ASP A 182 -14.65 -27.01 11.02
C ASP A 182 -16.00 -26.53 10.44
N ASN A 183 -16.15 -25.24 10.17
CA ASN A 183 -17.38 -24.71 9.57
C ASN A 183 -17.60 -25.34 8.16
N PRO A 184 -18.75 -26.00 7.92
CA PRO A 184 -18.96 -26.82 6.72
C PRO A 184 -19.28 -25.99 5.46
N LEU A 185 -19.53 -24.69 5.59
CA LEU A 185 -19.92 -23.86 4.46
C LEU A 185 -18.73 -23.71 3.48
N PRO A 186 -18.89 -24.04 2.19
CA PRO A 186 -17.77 -24.02 1.25
C PRO A 186 -17.40 -22.61 0.79
N ALA A 187 -18.37 -21.70 0.72
CA ALA A 187 -18.21 -20.31 0.29
C ALA A 187 -19.42 -19.46 0.74
N ILE A 188 -19.30 -18.13 0.67
CA ILE A 188 -20.41 -17.20 0.94
C ILE A 188 -20.48 -16.12 -0.14
N ALA A 189 -21.70 -15.82 -0.60
CA ALA A 189 -21.91 -14.71 -1.53
C ALA A 189 -21.63 -13.38 -0.84
N THR A 190 -20.97 -12.46 -1.55
CA THR A 190 -20.58 -11.15 -1.00
C THR A 190 -21.79 -10.36 -0.48
N ALA A 191 -22.95 -10.47 -1.15
CA ALA A 191 -24.19 -9.85 -0.72
C ALA A 191 -24.75 -10.46 0.58
N ASP A 192 -24.64 -11.78 0.75
CA ASP A 192 -25.09 -12.46 1.96
C ASP A 192 -24.17 -12.19 3.14
N LEU A 193 -22.85 -12.14 2.91
CA LEU A 193 -21.91 -11.69 3.93
C LEU A 193 -22.23 -10.28 4.42
N ALA A 194 -22.56 -9.35 3.52
CA ALA A 194 -22.97 -8.00 3.91
C ALA A 194 -24.25 -8.01 4.77
N ARG A 195 -25.22 -8.88 4.47
CA ARG A 195 -26.43 -9.08 5.27
C ARG A 195 -26.13 -9.67 6.66
N VAL A 196 -25.21 -10.63 6.74
CA VAL A 196 -24.71 -11.19 8.01
C VAL A 196 -24.08 -10.09 8.87
N LEU A 197 -23.15 -9.31 8.32
CA LEU A 197 -22.47 -8.22 9.04
C LEU A 197 -23.43 -7.10 9.45
N ALA A 198 -24.56 -6.94 8.74
CA ALA A 198 -25.62 -6.00 9.07
C ALA A 198 -26.61 -6.52 10.14
N GLY A 199 -26.57 -7.82 10.45
CA GLY A 199 -27.51 -8.51 11.34
C GLY A 199 -28.85 -8.88 10.69
N ASP A 200 -28.93 -8.82 9.35
CA ASP A 200 -30.14 -9.17 8.57
C ASP A 200 -30.27 -10.69 8.33
N VAL A 201 -29.17 -11.43 8.45
CA VAL A 201 -29.11 -12.90 8.46
C VAL A 201 -28.51 -13.30 9.80
N THR A 202 -29.23 -14.15 10.53
CA THR A 202 -28.87 -14.50 11.92
C THR A 202 -28.71 -15.99 12.16
N ASN A 203 -29.01 -16.83 11.15
CA ASN A 203 -28.84 -18.27 11.23
C ASN A 203 -28.15 -18.82 9.97
N TRP A 204 -27.20 -19.73 10.17
CA TRP A 204 -26.44 -20.37 9.09
C TRP A 204 -27.32 -21.17 8.12
N ALA A 205 -28.48 -21.67 8.54
CA ALA A 205 -29.44 -22.36 7.66
C ALA A 205 -29.98 -21.47 6.55
N GLU A 206 -30.04 -20.14 6.74
CA GLU A 206 -30.42 -19.19 5.70
C GLU A 206 -29.41 -19.14 4.54
N LEU A 207 -28.19 -19.61 4.80
CA LEU A 207 -27.05 -19.62 3.86
C LEU A 207 -26.72 -21.03 3.37
N GLY A 208 -27.57 -22.02 3.68
CA GLY A 208 -27.32 -23.43 3.35
C GLY A 208 -26.34 -24.14 4.29
N GLY A 209 -26.03 -23.53 5.44
CA GLY A 209 -25.27 -24.13 6.53
C GLY A 209 -26.15 -24.91 7.52
N PRO A 210 -25.58 -25.33 8.67
CA PRO A 210 -26.35 -25.98 9.74
C PRO A 210 -27.37 -25.01 10.38
N ASP A 211 -28.44 -25.54 10.98
CA ASP A 211 -29.42 -24.75 11.75
C ASP A 211 -28.84 -24.30 13.08
N MET A 212 -27.99 -23.28 13.03
CA MET A 212 -27.26 -22.71 14.16
C MET A 212 -27.18 -21.19 14.01
N PRO A 213 -27.17 -20.44 15.13
CA PRO A 213 -27.03 -18.99 15.09
C PRO A 213 -25.70 -18.58 14.44
N VAL A 214 -25.67 -17.41 13.82
CA VAL A 214 -24.42 -16.76 13.38
C VAL A 214 -23.92 -15.88 14.52
N VAL A 215 -22.65 -16.02 14.88
CA VAL A 215 -21.98 -15.15 15.87
C VAL A 215 -20.98 -14.27 15.13
N VAL A 216 -21.25 -12.97 15.04
CA VAL A 216 -20.38 -12.01 14.37
C VAL A 216 -19.35 -11.49 15.38
N HIS A 217 -18.09 -11.71 15.06
CA HIS A 217 -16.97 -11.14 15.77
C HIS A 217 -16.42 -9.92 15.00
N ALA A 218 -15.99 -8.90 15.72
CA ALA A 218 -15.39 -7.71 15.12
C ALA A 218 -14.26 -7.14 15.99
N LEU A 219 -13.50 -6.20 15.45
CA LEU A 219 -12.58 -5.39 16.26
C LEU A 219 -13.35 -4.32 17.03
N ASP A 220 -12.67 -3.74 18.02
CA ASP A 220 -13.14 -2.52 18.68
C ASP A 220 -13.39 -1.40 17.67
N GLN A 221 -14.42 -0.60 17.93
CA GLN A 221 -14.91 0.45 17.02
C GLN A 221 -13.87 1.53 16.68
N ALA A 222 -12.87 1.71 17.55
CA ALA A 222 -11.80 2.67 17.37
C ALA A 222 -10.61 2.13 16.55
N ALA A 223 -10.59 0.82 16.24
CA ALA A 223 -9.54 0.22 15.43
C ALA A 223 -9.60 0.75 13.98
N ALA A 224 -8.44 1.09 13.42
CA ALA A 224 -8.34 1.66 12.07
C ALA A 224 -8.98 0.75 11.01
N PHE A 225 -8.71 -0.56 11.12
CA PHE A 225 -9.33 -1.58 10.28
C PHE A 225 -10.86 -1.59 10.38
N GLN A 226 -11.43 -1.52 11.59
CA GLN A 226 -12.88 -1.54 11.79
C GLN A 226 -13.55 -0.32 11.17
N GLN A 227 -12.96 0.87 11.32
CA GLN A 227 -13.47 2.10 10.71
C GLN A 227 -13.42 2.03 9.18
N ALA A 228 -12.36 1.43 8.61
CA ALA A 228 -12.26 1.20 7.18
C ALA A 228 -13.34 0.24 6.66
N LEU A 229 -13.61 -0.85 7.41
CA LEU A 229 -14.66 -1.81 7.08
C LEU A 229 -16.06 -1.18 7.14
N ASP A 230 -16.36 -0.43 8.19
CA ASP A 230 -17.67 0.22 8.36
C ASP A 230 -17.91 1.28 7.28
N THR A 231 -16.90 2.07 6.94
CA THR A 231 -16.96 3.04 5.83
C THR A 231 -17.28 2.34 4.51
N ARG A 232 -16.65 1.18 4.27
CA ARG A 232 -16.85 0.39 3.05
C ARG A 232 -18.23 -0.25 2.99
N LEU A 233 -18.77 -0.71 4.12
CA LEU A 233 -20.14 -1.24 4.23
C LEU A 233 -21.20 -0.11 4.20
N GLY A 234 -20.78 1.14 4.42
CA GLY A 234 -21.68 2.29 4.58
C GLY A 234 -22.50 2.25 5.88
N ARG A 235 -22.18 1.34 6.80
CA ARG A 235 -22.82 1.15 8.09
C ARG A 235 -21.89 0.38 9.04
N PRO A 236 -22.03 0.54 10.37
CA PRO A 236 -21.26 -0.26 11.32
C PRO A 236 -21.59 -1.74 11.27
N VAL A 237 -20.58 -2.60 11.43
CA VAL A 237 -20.78 -4.04 11.66
C VAL A 237 -21.54 -4.26 12.98
N ARG A 238 -22.61 -5.07 12.94
CA ARG A 238 -23.28 -5.57 14.13
C ARG A 238 -22.56 -6.83 14.61
N ALA A 239 -21.85 -6.70 15.72
CA ALA A 239 -21.07 -7.79 16.30
C ALA A 239 -21.51 -8.05 17.74
N GLU A 240 -21.66 -9.33 18.09
CA GLU A 240 -21.94 -9.82 19.44
C GLU A 240 -20.67 -9.82 20.30
N VAL A 241 -19.52 -10.08 19.67
CA VAL A 241 -18.22 -10.19 20.35
C VAL A 241 -17.22 -9.21 19.72
N ARG A 242 -16.54 -8.43 20.56
CA ARG A 242 -15.50 -7.49 20.13
C ARG A 242 -14.14 -7.81 20.73
N HIS A 243 -13.11 -7.53 19.95
CA HIS A 243 -11.72 -7.87 20.25
C HIS A 243 -10.81 -6.64 20.12
N GLY A 244 -9.80 -6.56 20.98
CA GLY A 244 -8.87 -5.44 21.00
C GLY A 244 -7.86 -5.46 19.85
N ASP A 245 -7.59 -6.63 19.28
CA ASP A 245 -6.68 -6.81 18.15
C ASP A 245 -7.08 -7.97 17.23
N THR A 246 -6.47 -8.01 16.06
CA THR A 246 -6.73 -8.99 14.99
C THR A 246 -6.31 -10.40 15.38
N ALA A 247 -5.26 -10.55 16.19
CA ALA A 247 -4.80 -11.86 16.65
C ALA A 247 -5.82 -12.52 17.59
N THR A 248 -6.36 -11.77 18.56
CA THR A 248 -7.42 -12.24 19.46
C THR A 248 -8.73 -12.52 18.72
N LEU A 249 -9.09 -11.65 17.75
CA LEU A 249 -10.22 -11.88 16.85
C LEU A 249 -10.10 -13.20 16.07
N ALA A 250 -8.98 -13.41 15.38
CA ALA A 250 -8.74 -14.60 14.56
C ALA A 250 -8.76 -15.88 15.40
N GLN A 251 -8.11 -15.88 16.56
CA GLN A 251 -8.10 -17.03 17.47
C GLN A 251 -9.49 -17.36 18.03
N ALA A 252 -10.29 -16.33 18.33
CA ALA A 252 -11.65 -16.54 18.82
C ALA A 252 -12.54 -17.15 17.73
N VAL A 253 -12.49 -16.63 16.51
CA VAL A 253 -13.27 -17.15 15.38
C VAL A 253 -12.85 -18.56 15.00
N ALA A 254 -11.54 -18.86 15.00
CA ALA A 254 -11.04 -20.20 14.68
C ALA A 254 -11.60 -21.31 15.61
N ARG A 255 -11.98 -20.94 16.84
CA ARG A 255 -12.49 -21.82 17.90
C ARG A 255 -13.99 -21.77 18.11
N ASP A 256 -14.69 -20.81 17.50
CA ASP A 256 -16.14 -20.69 17.58
C ASP A 256 -16.77 -21.31 16.34
N PRO A 257 -17.38 -22.51 16.42
CA PRO A 257 -18.03 -23.19 15.29
C PRO A 257 -19.08 -22.34 14.55
N TYR A 258 -19.61 -21.33 15.22
CA TYR A 258 -20.66 -20.44 14.73
C TYR A 258 -20.15 -19.04 14.40
N GLY A 259 -18.88 -18.78 14.69
CA GLY A 259 -18.21 -17.50 14.53
C GLY A 259 -17.94 -17.14 13.08
N VAL A 260 -18.12 -15.85 12.76
CA VAL A 260 -17.69 -15.22 11.52
C VAL A 260 -17.10 -13.84 11.80
N ALA A 261 -16.04 -13.48 11.08
CA ALA A 261 -15.50 -12.11 11.11
C ALA A 261 -14.96 -11.71 9.74
N MET A 262 -14.73 -10.41 9.57
CA MET A 262 -13.91 -9.87 8.49
C MET A 262 -12.55 -9.45 9.03
N ILE A 263 -11.48 -9.90 8.37
CA ILE A 263 -10.10 -9.59 8.74
C ILE A 263 -9.22 -9.47 7.48
N GLY A 264 -8.01 -8.92 7.61
CA GLY A 264 -6.99 -9.00 6.58
C GLY A 264 -6.49 -10.45 6.41
N ARG A 265 -6.27 -10.90 5.17
CA ARG A 265 -5.81 -12.26 4.86
C ARG A 265 -4.47 -12.56 5.53
N ALA A 266 -3.57 -11.58 5.61
CA ALA A 266 -2.30 -11.72 6.30
C ALA A 266 -2.45 -12.02 7.81
N GLU A 267 -3.61 -11.70 8.40
CA GLU A 267 -3.89 -11.79 9.83
C GLU A 267 -4.93 -12.87 10.18
N ALA A 268 -5.42 -13.63 9.19
CA ALA A 268 -6.40 -14.70 9.40
C ALA A 268 -5.90 -15.82 10.34
N ALA A 269 -4.58 -15.96 10.50
CA ALA A 269 -3.93 -16.92 11.38
C ALA A 269 -4.48 -18.36 11.22
N GLU A 270 -5.03 -18.95 12.29
CA GLU A 270 -5.60 -20.30 12.28
C GLU A 270 -7.06 -20.34 11.79
N ALA A 271 -7.72 -19.19 11.65
CA ALA A 271 -9.10 -19.14 11.21
C ALA A 271 -9.19 -19.52 9.72
N ARG A 272 -10.21 -20.29 9.37
CA ARG A 272 -10.41 -20.72 7.98
C ARG A 272 -10.95 -19.54 7.18
N VAL A 273 -10.23 -19.14 6.15
CA VAL A 273 -10.74 -18.19 5.15
C VAL A 273 -11.89 -18.85 4.39
N LEU A 274 -13.06 -18.23 4.42
CA LEU A 274 -14.24 -18.66 3.68
C LEU A 274 -14.22 -18.00 2.29
N PRO A 275 -14.14 -18.75 1.19
CA PRO A 275 -14.16 -18.18 -0.15
C PRO A 275 -15.38 -17.28 -0.38
N LEU A 276 -15.15 -16.11 -0.97
CA LEU A 276 -16.24 -15.27 -1.44
C LEU A 276 -16.72 -15.74 -2.80
N THR A 277 -18.01 -15.55 -3.05
CA THR A 277 -18.57 -15.60 -4.39
C THR A 277 -19.24 -14.29 -4.75
N ASP A 278 -19.29 -14.01 -6.05
CA ASP A 278 -20.22 -13.02 -6.58
C ASP A 278 -21.62 -13.64 -6.72
N SER A 279 -22.63 -12.82 -7.01
CA SER A 279 -24.05 -13.19 -7.05
C SER A 279 -24.42 -14.31 -8.04
N CYS A 280 -23.62 -14.56 -9.08
CA CYS A 280 -23.80 -15.70 -10.00
C CYS A 280 -22.99 -16.95 -9.59
N GLY A 281 -22.39 -16.94 -8.40
CA GLY A 281 -21.59 -18.05 -7.86
C GLY A 281 -20.14 -18.09 -8.34
N PHE A 282 -19.69 -17.07 -9.08
CA PHE A 282 -18.28 -16.97 -9.50
C PHE A 282 -17.37 -16.81 -8.27
N PRO A 283 -16.34 -17.66 -8.08
CA PRO A 283 -15.46 -17.59 -6.93
C PRO A 283 -14.53 -16.38 -7.00
N LEU A 284 -14.48 -15.61 -5.92
CA LEU A 284 -13.62 -14.45 -5.75
C LEU A 284 -12.49 -14.84 -4.80
N LEU A 285 -11.35 -15.24 -5.36
CA LEU A 285 -10.23 -15.75 -4.60
C LEU A 285 -9.25 -14.62 -4.24
N PRO A 286 -8.76 -14.53 -2.99
CA PRO A 286 -7.85 -13.48 -2.53
C PRO A 286 -6.37 -13.88 -2.71
N ASP A 287 -5.99 -14.37 -3.88
CA ASP A 287 -4.59 -14.70 -4.19
C ASP A 287 -3.75 -13.46 -4.53
N ALA A 288 -2.42 -13.58 -4.54
CA ALA A 288 -1.54 -12.43 -4.73
C ALA A 288 -1.80 -11.67 -6.03
N LEU A 289 -1.95 -12.39 -7.15
CA LEU A 289 -2.23 -11.77 -8.45
C LEU A 289 -3.61 -11.14 -8.48
N SER A 290 -4.65 -11.82 -7.98
CA SER A 290 -6.02 -11.28 -8.00
C SER A 290 -6.14 -10.02 -7.14
N VAL A 291 -5.37 -9.92 -6.05
CA VAL A 291 -5.26 -8.72 -5.22
C VAL A 291 -4.50 -7.61 -5.96
N LYS A 292 -3.34 -7.92 -6.55
CA LYS A 292 -2.53 -6.95 -7.34
C LYS A 292 -3.29 -6.40 -8.55
N ALA A 293 -4.05 -7.24 -9.23
CA ALA A 293 -4.86 -6.90 -10.40
C ALA A 293 -6.22 -6.27 -10.06
N GLU A 294 -6.55 -6.16 -8.77
CA GLU A 294 -7.87 -5.74 -8.27
C GLU A 294 -9.03 -6.60 -8.82
N ASP A 295 -8.78 -7.86 -9.16
CA ASP A 295 -9.81 -8.83 -9.51
C ASP A 295 -10.57 -9.30 -8.26
N TYR A 296 -9.89 -9.31 -7.11
CA TYR A 296 -10.52 -9.49 -5.82
C TYR A 296 -11.13 -8.16 -5.34
N PRO A 297 -12.46 -8.06 -5.15
CA PRO A 297 -13.12 -6.77 -4.91
C PRO A 297 -12.71 -6.11 -3.60
N LEU A 298 -12.27 -6.89 -2.61
CA LEU A 298 -11.96 -6.39 -1.28
C LEU A 298 -10.44 -6.30 -1.03
N ALA A 299 -9.66 -5.99 -2.07
CA ALA A 299 -8.27 -5.59 -1.92
C ALA A 299 -8.15 -4.38 -0.97
N LEU A 300 -7.18 -4.42 -0.07
CA LEU A 300 -6.94 -3.44 0.98
C LEU A 300 -5.53 -2.88 0.85
N PRO A 301 -5.34 -1.68 0.30
CA PRO A 301 -4.02 -1.10 0.21
C PRO A 301 -3.55 -0.62 1.59
N ILE A 302 -2.31 -0.96 1.93
CA ILE A 302 -1.62 -0.51 3.15
C ILE A 302 -0.67 0.61 2.75
N ARG A 303 -0.73 1.74 3.44
CA ARG A 303 -0.06 2.98 3.03
C ARG A 303 0.73 3.59 4.17
N PHE A 304 1.84 4.25 3.85
CA PHE A 304 2.36 5.32 4.69
C PHE A 304 1.69 6.64 4.32
N LEU A 305 1.18 7.33 5.32
CA LEU A 305 0.70 8.71 5.21
C LEU A 305 1.81 9.64 5.71
N THR A 306 2.09 10.66 4.92
CA THR A 306 3.19 11.60 5.11
C THR A 306 2.65 13.03 5.32
N PRO A 307 3.31 13.83 6.16
CA PRO A 307 2.91 15.21 6.38
C PRO A 307 3.40 16.10 5.23
N ARG A 308 2.82 17.30 5.09
CA ARG A 308 3.31 18.33 4.14
C ARG A 308 4.55 19.09 4.65
N ARG A 309 5.45 18.39 5.35
CA ARG A 309 6.75 18.90 5.82
C ARG A 309 7.84 17.96 5.36
N ARG A 310 9.07 18.48 5.26
CA ARG A 310 10.23 17.65 4.94
C ARG A 310 10.45 16.61 6.06
N LEU A 311 10.66 15.37 5.67
CA LEU A 311 11.04 14.27 6.56
C LEU A 311 12.57 14.20 6.71
N PRO A 312 13.09 13.59 7.80
CA PRO A 312 14.51 13.26 7.92
C PRO A 312 15.02 12.51 6.67
N LEU A 313 16.27 12.72 6.28
CA LEU A 313 16.86 12.10 5.08
C LEU A 313 16.66 10.58 5.07
N MET A 314 17.02 9.89 6.16
CA MET A 314 16.84 8.44 6.30
C MET A 314 15.39 7.98 6.09
N ALA A 315 14.40 8.79 6.51
CA ALA A 315 12.99 8.47 6.29
C ALA A 315 12.59 8.61 4.81
N ARG A 316 13.13 9.60 4.09
CA ARG A 316 12.91 9.75 2.65
C ARG A 316 13.55 8.61 1.87
N GLU A 317 14.80 8.28 2.18
CA GLU A 317 15.51 7.15 1.56
C GLU A 317 14.82 5.82 1.85
N PHE A 318 14.30 5.64 3.07
CA PHE A 318 13.48 4.47 3.41
C PHE A 318 12.21 4.41 2.56
N LEU A 319 11.50 5.53 2.37
CA LEU A 319 10.31 5.56 1.52
C LEU A 319 10.63 5.21 0.06
N ASP A 320 11.79 5.63 -0.45
CA ASP A 320 12.25 5.31 -1.80
C ASP A 320 12.66 3.83 -1.94
N PHE A 321 13.32 3.29 -0.92
CA PHE A 321 13.63 1.86 -0.82
C PHE A 321 12.39 0.97 -0.94
N LEU A 322 11.21 1.43 -0.52
CA LEU A 322 9.97 0.62 -0.60
C LEU A 322 9.63 0.16 -2.01
N SER A 323 10.12 0.83 -3.05
CA SER A 323 9.92 0.41 -4.44
C SER A 323 10.95 -0.62 -4.94
N MET A 324 12.00 -0.92 -4.16
CA MET A 324 13.08 -1.84 -4.56
C MET A 324 12.69 -3.32 -4.35
N PRO A 325 13.27 -4.26 -5.14
CA PRO A 325 12.96 -5.69 -5.04
C PRO A 325 13.12 -6.28 -3.63
N ALA A 326 14.13 -5.84 -2.86
CA ALA A 326 14.35 -6.30 -1.49
C ALA A 326 13.20 -5.92 -0.54
N ALA A 327 12.61 -4.73 -0.70
CA ALA A 327 11.43 -4.33 0.06
C ALA A 327 10.21 -5.18 -0.32
N GLN A 328 10.01 -5.43 -1.62
CA GLN A 328 8.91 -6.25 -2.12
C GLN A 328 8.98 -7.69 -1.58
N ALA A 329 10.19 -8.27 -1.56
CA ALA A 329 10.42 -9.58 -0.95
C ALA A 329 10.12 -9.59 0.56
N ALA A 330 10.52 -8.53 1.28
CA ALA A 330 10.24 -8.39 2.71
C ALA A 330 8.75 -8.24 3.03
N ILE A 331 7.97 -7.60 2.15
CA ILE A 331 6.51 -7.48 2.24
C ILE A 331 5.85 -8.87 2.05
N ALA A 332 6.22 -9.58 1.00
CA ALA A 332 5.70 -10.92 0.71
C ALA A 332 6.01 -11.91 1.85
N ALA A 333 7.24 -11.87 2.38
CA ALA A 333 7.64 -12.70 3.52
C ALA A 333 6.88 -12.39 4.81
N ALA A 334 6.34 -11.17 4.96
CA ALA A 334 5.49 -10.78 6.08
C ALA A 334 4.01 -11.22 5.91
N GLY A 335 3.66 -11.92 4.82
CA GLY A 335 2.31 -12.44 4.54
C GLY A 335 1.40 -11.49 3.77
N TYR A 336 1.85 -10.25 3.56
CA TYR A 336 1.16 -9.24 2.75
C TYR A 336 1.43 -9.46 1.26
N VAL A 337 0.59 -8.86 0.41
CA VAL A 337 0.78 -8.88 -1.03
C VAL A 337 1.69 -7.69 -1.40
N ASP A 338 2.81 -7.99 -2.03
CA ASP A 338 3.72 -6.96 -2.53
C ASP A 338 3.13 -6.24 -3.75
N ARG A 339 3.86 -5.29 -4.31
CA ARG A 339 3.47 -4.48 -5.48
C ARG A 339 4.31 -4.81 -6.73
N ALA A 340 5.29 -5.70 -6.65
CA ALA A 340 6.04 -6.11 -7.82
C ALA A 340 5.10 -6.84 -8.79
N PRO A 341 5.16 -6.52 -10.10
CA PRO A 341 4.33 -7.20 -11.09
C PRO A 341 4.58 -8.70 -11.11
N GLU A 342 3.51 -9.45 -11.00
CA GLU A 342 3.52 -10.92 -11.06
C GLU A 342 3.09 -11.39 -12.45
N ARG A 343 3.69 -12.46 -12.94
CA ARG A 343 3.31 -13.12 -14.19
C ARG A 343 2.51 -14.37 -13.89
N ARG A 344 1.41 -14.62 -14.62
CA ARG A 344 0.65 -15.86 -14.54
C ARG A 344 0.35 -16.40 -15.93
N PRO A 345 0.75 -17.63 -16.24
CA PRO A 345 0.38 -18.25 -17.51
C PRO A 345 -1.12 -18.47 -17.56
N MET A 346 -1.72 -18.31 -18.74
CA MET A 346 -3.16 -18.54 -18.94
C MET A 346 -3.61 -19.94 -18.48
N THR A 347 -2.73 -20.94 -18.60
CA THR A 347 -3.02 -22.32 -18.18
C THR A 347 -3.28 -22.44 -16.68
N ALA A 348 -2.82 -21.48 -15.87
CA ALA A 348 -3.10 -21.41 -14.44
C ALA A 348 -4.41 -20.68 -14.11
N ASP A 349 -5.10 -20.08 -15.08
CA ASP A 349 -6.34 -19.32 -14.90
C ASP A 349 -7.57 -20.07 -15.46
N GLY A 350 -7.69 -21.36 -15.08
CA GLY A 350 -8.74 -22.25 -15.59
C GLY A 350 -10.16 -21.80 -15.20
N LEU A 351 -10.35 -21.20 -14.03
CA LEU A 351 -11.65 -20.70 -13.58
C LEU A 351 -12.19 -19.60 -14.49
N ARG A 352 -11.32 -18.69 -14.93
CA ARG A 352 -11.66 -17.64 -15.89
C ARG A 352 -12.07 -18.23 -17.24
N LEU A 353 -11.35 -19.23 -17.75
CA LEU A 353 -11.71 -19.88 -19.01
C LEU A 353 -13.05 -20.65 -18.90
N ILE A 354 -13.28 -21.36 -17.80
CA ILE A 354 -14.57 -22.02 -17.54
C ILE A 354 -15.72 -21.00 -17.57
N ASN A 355 -15.51 -19.82 -16.98
CA ASN A 355 -16.52 -18.76 -16.98
C ASN A 355 -16.75 -18.17 -18.38
N ALA A 356 -15.67 -17.88 -19.12
CA ALA A 356 -15.76 -17.41 -20.49
C ALA A 356 -16.50 -18.39 -21.41
N VAL A 357 -16.27 -19.71 -21.25
CA VAL A 357 -16.98 -20.76 -22.01
C VAL A 357 -18.47 -20.81 -21.65
N ARG A 358 -18.82 -20.63 -20.37
CA ARG A 358 -20.24 -20.62 -19.93
C ARG A 358 -21.03 -19.45 -20.49
N GLY A 359 -20.39 -18.30 -20.72
CA GLY A 359 -21.03 -17.11 -21.30
C GLY A 359 -21.20 -17.15 -22.83
N VAL A 360 -20.72 -18.20 -23.52
CA VAL A 360 -20.85 -18.30 -24.98
C VAL A 360 -22.31 -18.50 -25.37
N GLY A 361 -22.79 -17.65 -26.28
CA GLY A 361 -24.11 -17.76 -26.92
C GLY A 361 -25.16 -16.78 -26.41
N GLU A 362 -25.05 -16.27 -25.17
CA GLU A 362 -25.92 -15.19 -24.68
C GLU A 362 -25.45 -13.86 -25.28
N ASP A 363 -24.24 -13.44 -24.94
CA ASP A 363 -23.67 -12.16 -25.37
C ASP A 363 -22.30 -12.33 -26.07
N VAL A 364 -21.64 -13.49 -25.91
CA VAL A 364 -20.30 -13.77 -26.45
C VAL A 364 -20.35 -14.72 -27.65
N ALA A 365 -19.81 -14.30 -28.79
CA ALA A 365 -19.66 -15.17 -29.95
C ALA A 365 -18.51 -16.19 -29.78
N LEU A 366 -18.72 -17.44 -30.22
CA LEU A 366 -17.68 -18.47 -30.16
C LEU A 366 -16.40 -18.08 -30.92
N ALA A 367 -16.53 -17.30 -32.00
CA ALA A 367 -15.39 -16.79 -32.75
C ALA A 367 -14.51 -15.86 -31.91
N ASP A 368 -15.12 -15.02 -31.06
CA ASP A 368 -14.40 -14.10 -30.18
C ASP A 368 -13.69 -14.86 -29.06
N LEU A 369 -14.33 -15.88 -28.49
CA LEU A 369 -13.68 -16.75 -27.51
C LEU A 369 -12.48 -17.50 -28.11
N LYS A 370 -12.59 -18.02 -29.34
CA LYS A 370 -11.47 -18.66 -30.04
C LYS A 370 -10.31 -17.69 -30.26
N ALA A 371 -10.61 -16.48 -30.74
CA ALA A 371 -9.59 -15.45 -30.93
C ALA A 371 -8.92 -15.05 -29.61
N LEU A 372 -9.68 -14.98 -28.52
CA LEU A 372 -9.15 -14.73 -27.17
C LEU A 372 -8.17 -15.83 -26.75
N VAL A 373 -8.58 -17.10 -26.89
CA VAL A 373 -7.75 -18.26 -26.51
C VAL A 373 -6.48 -18.34 -27.36
N GLU A 374 -6.56 -18.07 -28.67
CA GLU A 374 -5.39 -18.00 -29.56
C GLU A 374 -4.43 -16.86 -29.20
N MET A 375 -4.96 -15.72 -28.76
CA MET A 375 -4.16 -14.60 -28.26
C MET A 375 -3.50 -14.92 -26.90
N MET A 376 -4.20 -15.65 -26.02
CA MET A 376 -3.65 -16.01 -24.72
C MET A 376 -2.75 -17.24 -24.76
N ALA A 377 -2.78 -18.02 -25.84
CA ALA A 377 -1.89 -19.16 -26.03
C ALA A 377 -0.42 -18.71 -26.03
N GLY A 378 0.37 -19.30 -25.11
CA GLY A 378 1.78 -18.96 -24.94
C GLY A 378 2.04 -17.58 -24.35
N ALA A 379 1.01 -16.90 -23.84
CA ALA A 379 1.15 -15.60 -23.20
C ALA A 379 0.92 -15.66 -21.68
N ASP A 380 1.68 -14.85 -20.96
CA ASP A 380 1.54 -14.63 -19.53
C ASP A 380 0.78 -13.33 -19.27
N ARG A 381 -0.20 -13.39 -18.37
CA ARG A 381 -0.86 -12.19 -17.84
C ARG A 381 0.04 -11.56 -16.79
N LEU A 382 0.28 -10.26 -16.89
CA LEU A 382 0.83 -9.48 -15.78
C LEU A 382 -0.27 -9.07 -14.80
N SER A 383 0.09 -8.95 -13.53
CA SER A 383 -0.81 -8.44 -12.50
C SER A 383 -1.16 -6.96 -12.67
N LEU A 384 -0.43 -6.21 -13.51
CA LEU A 384 -0.76 -4.82 -13.85
C LEU A 384 -2.09 -4.78 -14.63
N THR A 385 -3.06 -4.09 -14.06
CA THR A 385 -4.39 -3.90 -14.64
C THR A 385 -4.75 -2.42 -14.56
N PHE A 386 -5.42 -1.93 -15.60
CA PHE A 386 -5.85 -0.53 -15.71
C PHE A 386 -7.37 -0.42 -15.71
N ARG A 387 -7.85 0.51 -14.90
CA ARG A 387 -9.26 0.82 -14.66
C ARG A 387 -9.51 2.31 -14.85
N PHE A 388 -10.78 2.65 -14.98
CA PHE A 388 -11.22 3.97 -15.36
C PHE A 388 -12.23 4.52 -14.34
N THR A 389 -12.27 5.84 -14.19
CA THR A 389 -13.34 6.51 -13.45
C THR A 389 -14.69 6.19 -14.10
N ASP A 390 -15.73 6.00 -13.30
CA ASP A 390 -17.03 5.54 -13.80
C ASP A 390 -17.57 6.42 -14.94
N GLY A 391 -18.02 5.76 -16.02
CA GLY A 391 -18.54 6.44 -17.21
C GLY A 391 -17.50 7.15 -18.10
N SER A 392 -16.20 6.98 -17.84
CA SER A 392 -15.11 7.66 -18.57
C SER A 392 -14.05 6.68 -19.11
N SER A 393 -13.14 7.21 -19.93
CA SER A 393 -11.86 6.58 -20.32
C SER A 393 -10.66 7.21 -19.61
N THR A 394 -10.89 8.02 -18.57
CA THR A 394 -9.85 8.55 -17.70
C THR A 394 -9.42 7.51 -16.68
N LEU A 395 -8.12 7.24 -16.58
CA LEU A 395 -7.54 6.31 -15.60
C LEU A 395 -7.80 6.78 -14.17
N ASP A 396 -8.14 5.85 -13.28
CA ASP A 396 -8.24 6.13 -11.84
C ASP A 396 -6.86 6.28 -11.17
N GLY A 397 -6.83 6.60 -9.87
CA GLY A 397 -5.59 6.83 -9.12
C GLY A 397 -4.61 5.65 -9.20
N PRO A 398 -5.01 4.44 -8.72
CA PRO A 398 -4.17 3.25 -8.79
C PRO A 398 -3.68 2.92 -10.21
N SER A 399 -4.53 3.10 -11.22
CA SER A 399 -4.15 2.82 -12.60
C SER A 399 -3.09 3.78 -13.15
N ARG A 400 -3.05 5.03 -12.67
CA ARG A 400 -1.97 5.97 -13.03
C ARG A 400 -0.64 5.57 -12.38
N ASP A 401 -0.66 5.06 -11.15
CA ASP A 401 0.54 4.53 -10.50
C ASP A 401 1.07 3.30 -11.24
N ASN A 402 0.18 2.35 -11.60
CA ASN A 402 0.51 1.19 -12.42
C ASN A 402 1.09 1.60 -13.78
N LEU A 403 0.61 2.69 -14.38
CA LEU A 403 1.07 3.18 -15.67
C LEU A 403 2.50 3.74 -15.57
N ALA A 404 2.80 4.49 -14.51
CA ALA A 404 4.13 4.99 -14.23
C ALA A 404 5.11 3.85 -13.90
N ASP A 405 4.65 2.81 -13.19
CA ASP A 405 5.44 1.60 -12.95
C ASP A 405 5.75 0.90 -14.28
N LEU A 406 4.75 0.68 -15.15
CA LEU A 406 4.95 0.06 -16.46
C LEU A 406 5.90 0.85 -17.36
N ALA A 407 5.79 2.19 -17.39
CA ALA A 407 6.68 3.06 -18.16
C ALA A 407 8.14 2.84 -17.75
N ARG A 408 8.44 2.91 -16.44
CA ARG A 408 9.79 2.67 -15.91
C ARG A 408 10.32 1.28 -16.26
N MET A 409 9.46 0.26 -16.25
CA MET A 409 9.86 -1.11 -16.59
C MET A 409 10.20 -1.27 -18.07
N LEU A 410 9.47 -0.57 -18.95
CA LEU A 410 9.77 -0.52 -20.38
C LEU A 410 11.09 0.21 -20.64
N GLU A 411 11.30 1.38 -20.02
CA GLU A 411 12.55 2.14 -20.13
C GLU A 411 13.76 1.36 -19.59
N ALA A 412 13.55 0.52 -18.57
CA ALA A 412 14.57 -0.39 -18.05
C ALA A 412 14.78 -1.65 -18.93
N GLY A 413 14.04 -1.82 -20.01
CA GLY A 413 14.17 -2.94 -20.95
C GLY A 413 13.75 -4.30 -20.39
N LEU A 414 12.91 -4.33 -19.35
CA LEU A 414 12.55 -5.56 -18.63
C LEU A 414 11.73 -6.57 -19.47
N PHE A 415 11.23 -6.16 -20.63
CA PHE A 415 10.40 -6.97 -21.51
C PHE A 415 11.00 -7.11 -22.92
N THR A 416 12.32 -6.90 -23.04
CA THR A 416 13.04 -7.06 -24.31
C THR A 416 12.90 -8.50 -24.82
N GLY A 417 12.51 -8.66 -26.08
CA GLY A 417 12.28 -9.99 -26.68
C GLY A 417 10.89 -10.57 -26.41
N GLU A 418 9.95 -9.76 -25.90
CA GLU A 418 8.56 -10.14 -25.69
C GLU A 418 7.60 -9.19 -26.42
N ASP A 419 6.58 -9.75 -27.05
CA ASP A 419 5.42 -9.04 -27.57
C ASP A 419 4.50 -8.66 -26.39
N MET A 420 4.35 -7.36 -26.12
CA MET A 420 3.41 -6.86 -25.12
C MET A 420 2.07 -6.47 -25.75
N LEU A 421 0.98 -6.89 -25.10
CA LEU A 421 -0.40 -6.59 -25.50
C LEU A 421 -1.16 -5.91 -24.36
N LEU A 422 -1.78 -4.78 -24.67
CA LEU A 422 -2.82 -4.13 -23.86
C LEU A 422 -4.18 -4.63 -24.32
N VAL A 423 -4.85 -5.40 -23.47
CA VAL A 423 -6.07 -6.12 -23.84
C VAL A 423 -7.27 -5.54 -23.10
N GLY A 424 -8.16 -4.87 -23.84
CA GLY A 424 -9.35 -4.24 -23.29
C GLY A 424 -10.56 -5.17 -23.19
N PHE A 425 -11.20 -5.16 -22.02
CA PHE A 425 -12.45 -5.84 -21.70
C PHE A 425 -13.53 -4.86 -21.23
N SER A 426 -14.79 -5.25 -21.42
CA SER A 426 -15.98 -4.55 -20.93
C SER A 426 -16.80 -5.45 -20.02
N ASP A 427 -17.81 -4.85 -19.36
CA ASP A 427 -18.94 -5.62 -18.85
C ASP A 427 -19.89 -6.01 -19.99
N GLY A 428 -20.80 -6.95 -19.72
CA GLY A 428 -21.82 -7.46 -20.63
C GLY A 428 -23.06 -6.60 -20.79
N SER A 429 -23.06 -5.34 -20.30
CA SER A 429 -24.24 -4.48 -20.43
C SER A 429 -24.26 -3.82 -21.80
N GLY A 430 -25.34 -4.01 -22.55
CA GLY A 430 -25.57 -3.30 -23.82
C GLY A 430 -25.25 -4.15 -25.05
N ASP A 431 -24.89 -3.49 -26.15
CA ASP A 431 -24.61 -4.16 -27.43
C ASP A 431 -23.15 -4.65 -27.50
N ALA A 432 -22.96 -5.91 -27.89
CA ALA A 432 -21.65 -6.56 -27.92
C ALA A 432 -20.63 -5.85 -28.84
N ARG A 433 -21.07 -5.26 -29.96
CA ARG A 433 -20.17 -4.49 -30.84
C ARG A 433 -19.76 -3.18 -30.19
N ALA A 434 -20.72 -2.45 -29.61
CA ALA A 434 -20.42 -1.24 -28.86
C ALA A 434 -19.46 -1.51 -27.68
N ASN A 435 -19.65 -2.65 -27.00
CA ASN A 435 -18.79 -3.11 -25.91
C ASN A 435 -17.36 -3.40 -26.37
N ARG A 436 -17.20 -4.03 -27.53
CA ARG A 436 -15.89 -4.25 -28.16
C ARG A 436 -15.20 -2.94 -28.57
N ASP A 437 -15.94 -2.02 -29.15
CA ASP A 437 -15.42 -0.70 -29.55
C ASP A 437 -15.00 0.11 -28.32
N LEU A 438 -15.79 0.07 -27.25
CA LEU A 438 -15.47 0.71 -25.98
C LEU A 438 -14.23 0.10 -25.32
N SER A 439 -14.11 -1.23 -25.33
CA SER A 439 -12.96 -1.90 -24.73
C SER A 439 -11.68 -1.62 -25.52
N ARG A 440 -11.77 -1.48 -26.85
CA ARG A 440 -10.66 -0.99 -27.69
C ARG A 440 -10.28 0.45 -27.37
N ALA A 441 -11.25 1.37 -27.35
CA ALA A 441 -10.99 2.79 -27.09
C ALA A 441 -10.29 3.00 -25.74
N ARG A 442 -10.65 2.20 -24.72
CA ARG A 442 -9.98 2.21 -23.41
C ARG A 442 -8.55 1.70 -23.46
N ALA A 443 -8.29 0.62 -24.18
CA ALA A 443 -6.93 0.11 -24.34
C ALA A 443 -6.04 1.05 -25.16
N ASP A 444 -6.59 1.71 -26.18
CA ASP A 444 -5.90 2.77 -26.93
C ASP A 444 -5.60 3.98 -26.02
N ALA A 445 -6.51 4.34 -25.12
CA ALA A 445 -6.28 5.42 -24.14
C ALA A 445 -5.13 5.08 -23.15
N VAL A 446 -5.03 3.83 -22.72
CA VAL A 446 -3.90 3.35 -21.90
C VAL A 446 -2.60 3.46 -22.70
N LEU A 447 -2.58 2.99 -23.95
CA LEU A 447 -1.40 3.09 -24.81
C LEU A 447 -0.96 4.53 -25.03
N GLN A 448 -1.91 5.44 -25.31
CA GLN A 448 -1.63 6.86 -25.48
C GLN A 448 -1.04 7.48 -24.22
N ALA A 449 -1.63 7.18 -23.06
CA ALA A 449 -1.12 7.68 -21.78
C ALA A 449 0.28 7.13 -21.48
N LEU A 450 0.53 5.85 -21.74
CA LEU A 450 1.84 5.22 -21.59
C LEU A 450 2.89 5.87 -22.51
N SER A 451 2.53 6.11 -23.77
CA SER A 451 3.40 6.76 -24.76
C SER A 451 3.78 8.19 -24.35
N GLY A 452 2.96 8.86 -23.54
CA GLY A 452 3.27 10.18 -22.99
C GLY A 452 4.19 10.16 -21.76
N LEU A 453 4.42 8.98 -21.17
CA LEU A 453 5.30 8.80 -20.00
C LEU A 453 6.66 8.21 -20.36
N VAL A 454 6.71 7.37 -21.40
CA VAL A 454 7.96 6.75 -21.87
C VAL A 454 8.76 7.79 -22.66
N GLU A 455 9.97 8.12 -22.21
CA GLU A 455 10.85 9.08 -22.87
C GLU A 455 11.71 8.42 -23.95
N ASP A 456 12.30 7.26 -23.65
CA ASP A 456 13.17 6.51 -24.56
C ASP A 456 13.03 4.99 -24.31
N LEU A 457 13.13 4.20 -25.38
CA LEU A 457 13.09 2.74 -25.28
C LEU A 457 14.43 2.13 -25.68
N PRO A 458 14.98 1.20 -24.90
CA PRO A 458 16.20 0.50 -25.28
C PRO A 458 15.99 -0.34 -26.55
N GLU A 459 17.08 -0.61 -27.27
CA GLU A 459 17.03 -1.39 -28.51
C GLU A 459 16.38 -2.77 -28.28
N GLY A 460 15.37 -3.08 -29.11
CA GLY A 460 14.61 -4.33 -29.01
C GLY A 460 13.45 -4.33 -28.01
N GLN A 461 13.27 -3.25 -27.25
CA GLN A 461 12.05 -3.00 -26.48
C GLN A 461 11.03 -2.25 -27.34
N GLU A 462 9.83 -2.81 -27.48
CA GLU A 462 8.75 -2.19 -28.25
C GLU A 462 7.63 -1.66 -27.35
N MET A 463 6.89 -0.68 -27.87
CA MET A 463 5.64 -0.23 -27.25
C MET A 463 4.55 -1.32 -27.38
N PRO A 464 3.61 -1.39 -26.43
CA PRO A 464 2.59 -2.43 -26.47
C PRO A 464 1.63 -2.27 -27.65
N ARG A 465 1.16 -3.39 -28.20
CA ARG A 465 0.04 -3.42 -29.16
C ARG A 465 -1.28 -3.49 -28.42
N VAL A 466 -2.38 -3.08 -29.06
CA VAL A 466 -3.71 -3.13 -28.46
C VAL A 466 -4.55 -4.27 -29.03
N ALA A 467 -5.23 -5.00 -28.16
CA ALA A 467 -6.29 -5.95 -28.49
C ALA A 467 -7.57 -5.63 -27.68
N ALA A 468 -8.72 -6.13 -28.13
CA ALA A 468 -10.01 -5.84 -27.52
C ALA A 468 -10.99 -6.99 -27.73
N PHE A 469 -11.66 -7.41 -26.65
CA PHE A 469 -12.55 -8.58 -26.66
C PHE A 469 -13.91 -8.33 -25.99
N GLY A 470 -14.28 -7.07 -25.71
CA GLY A 470 -15.57 -6.76 -25.08
C GLY A 470 -15.77 -7.59 -23.80
N GLU A 471 -16.92 -8.24 -23.69
CA GLU A 471 -17.31 -9.06 -22.52
C GLU A 471 -16.83 -10.52 -22.55
N THR A 472 -16.02 -10.94 -23.54
CA THR A 472 -15.62 -12.34 -23.79
C THR A 472 -14.92 -13.05 -22.62
N SER A 473 -14.43 -12.30 -21.61
CA SER A 473 -13.70 -12.85 -20.46
C SER A 473 -14.06 -12.15 -19.14
N PRO A 474 -15.27 -12.43 -18.60
CA PRO A 474 -15.72 -11.82 -17.36
C PRO A 474 -14.99 -12.42 -16.15
N MET A 475 -14.57 -11.55 -15.25
CA MET A 475 -13.90 -11.85 -13.97
C MET A 475 -14.87 -11.76 -12.78
N ALA A 476 -16.07 -11.26 -13.02
CA ALA A 476 -17.14 -11.14 -12.06
C ALA A 476 -18.51 -11.13 -12.78
N CYS A 477 -19.60 -11.15 -12.04
CA CYS A 477 -20.95 -11.13 -12.58
C CYS A 477 -21.39 -9.68 -12.86
N ASP A 478 -22.07 -9.44 -13.99
CA ASP A 478 -22.50 -8.08 -14.39
C ASP A 478 -23.78 -7.59 -13.69
N THR A 479 -24.36 -8.42 -12.84
CA THR A 479 -25.54 -8.11 -12.02
C THR A 479 -25.29 -7.02 -10.98
N THR A 480 -24.04 -6.90 -10.49
CA THR A 480 -23.66 -5.90 -9.47
C THR A 480 -22.81 -4.79 -10.07
N ALA A 481 -22.88 -3.57 -9.50
CA ALA A 481 -22.02 -2.48 -9.93
C ALA A 481 -20.52 -2.80 -9.73
N GLY A 482 -20.20 -3.52 -8.66
CA GLY A 482 -18.84 -3.99 -8.37
C GLY A 482 -18.33 -4.97 -9.43
N GLY A 483 -19.14 -5.99 -9.77
CA GLY A 483 -18.76 -6.96 -10.80
C GLY A 483 -18.57 -6.33 -12.17
N ARG A 484 -19.47 -5.43 -12.59
CA ARG A 484 -19.28 -4.65 -13.82
C ARG A 484 -18.00 -3.81 -13.80
N ARG A 485 -17.66 -3.17 -12.66
CA ARG A 485 -16.39 -2.44 -12.52
C ARG A 485 -15.18 -3.35 -12.69
N ILE A 486 -15.23 -4.57 -12.14
CA ILE A 486 -14.15 -5.55 -12.31
C ILE A 486 -13.99 -5.91 -13.79
N ASN A 487 -15.09 -6.12 -14.51
CA ASN A 487 -15.09 -6.51 -15.92
C ASN A 487 -14.60 -5.40 -16.86
N ARG A 488 -14.86 -4.12 -16.54
CA ARG A 488 -14.31 -2.96 -17.26
C ARG A 488 -12.84 -2.73 -16.93
N ARG A 489 -11.92 -3.33 -17.70
CA ARG A 489 -10.49 -3.28 -17.44
C ARG A 489 -9.65 -3.38 -18.71
N VAL A 490 -8.40 -2.96 -18.62
CA VAL A 490 -7.34 -3.27 -19.59
C VAL A 490 -6.25 -4.07 -18.87
N GLU A 491 -5.90 -5.22 -19.43
CA GLU A 491 -4.87 -6.11 -18.90
C GLU A 491 -3.59 -6.02 -19.72
N VAL A 492 -2.46 -6.33 -19.11
CA VAL A 492 -1.18 -6.47 -19.82
C VAL A 492 -0.85 -7.95 -19.99
N TRP A 493 -0.55 -8.33 -21.23
CA TRP A 493 -0.16 -9.69 -21.60
C TRP A 493 1.20 -9.67 -22.29
N LEU A 494 2.03 -10.67 -22.00
CA LEU A 494 3.36 -10.82 -22.55
C LEU A 494 3.47 -12.14 -23.28
N ARG A 495 4.04 -12.12 -24.48
CA ARG A 495 4.34 -13.32 -25.26
C ARG A 495 5.80 -13.33 -25.68
N PRO A 496 6.58 -14.39 -25.40
CA PRO A 496 7.95 -14.49 -25.89
C PRO A 496 8.02 -14.47 -27.43
N HIS A 497 9.01 -13.79 -28.01
CA HIS A 497 9.26 -13.86 -29.45
C HIS A 497 9.61 -15.31 -29.88
N GLY A 498 8.92 -15.82 -30.89
CA GLY A 498 9.19 -17.14 -31.48
C GLY A 498 8.58 -18.34 -30.76
N GLY A 499 7.60 -18.11 -29.87
CA GLY A 499 6.79 -19.16 -29.22
C GLY A 499 5.64 -19.68 -30.06
#